data_AF-L8GQ39-F1
#
_entry.id   AF-L8GQ39-F1
#
_cell.length_a   1.000
_cell.length_b   1.000
_cell.length_c   1.000
_cell.angle_alpha   90.00
_cell.angle_beta   90.00
_cell.angle_gamma   90.00
#
_symmetry.space_group_name_H-M   'P 1'
#
loop_
_entity.id
_entity.type
_entity.pdbx_description
1 polymer ?
#
loop_
_entity_poly.entity_id
_entity_poly.type
_entity_poly.pdbx_seq_one_letter_code
_entity_poly.pdbx_strand_id
1 'polypeptide(L)'
;MKVIIDWVANHTSWDSHLIENRPHFFKRGRRKKTAELVERADNEVVGGEAGLLLDDKEVTIDDVREKIRREREGLDNEVSADEEEMADLEEEVILPPMEAWWDVAALDYGLSDSDDEDFEPSYADVADEFLPIPESTHQVVDNLVEIAIPVDGTPTRPGKKRQKKKTEAQRALGDYMAGVMKSWVRDFDIDGFRCDVSEMVPTFFWRRVVREIKREVKPDILMISEGTLPEHHVGAFDLTYAWTTYDALTAIVRRQQPASHLHDVLQAEAQEYPEGTLRMRFITNHDKNFTDGSPLEHFGGAPAALATSAFIFTAGGYGSIRSVPMLYNGDEVANTLRLSLFDKTVIPWADLAASDIGQRFRRHYAQLIGLRRRWPAVFVDGTMHRATTSHDDQVFAFVRTSPAADSEEALVVVNLSDQAIGGLEVRLPHQHPPGTQVVDRYDAGADDQAQAHTQAELQVDHTGQHVVIPSTPPHGFRILGLENKSDF
;
A
#
# COMPACT_ATOMS: atom_id res chain seq x y z
N MET A 1 -13.15 -1.46 18.24
CA MET A 1 -11.88 -1.10 17.57
C MET A 1 -11.25 -2.40 17.10
N LYS A 2 -10.59 -2.41 15.95
CA LYS A 2 -9.86 -3.56 15.43
C LYS A 2 -8.36 -3.26 15.51
N VAL A 3 -7.52 -4.23 15.85
CA VAL A 3 -6.07 -4.05 16.05
C VAL A 3 -5.31 -4.91 15.06
N ILE A 4 -4.41 -4.30 14.29
CA ILE A 4 -3.55 -4.98 13.32
C ILE A 4 -2.10 -4.68 13.74
N ILE A 5 -1.28 -5.71 13.83
CA ILE A 5 0.15 -5.56 14.14
C ILE A 5 0.95 -5.47 12.85
N ASP A 6 1.89 -4.53 12.82
CA ASP A 6 2.93 -4.51 11.80
C ASP A 6 4.03 -5.53 12.14
N TRP A 7 4.28 -6.45 11.24
CA TRP A 7 5.12 -7.63 11.44
C TRP A 7 6.27 -7.67 10.44
N VAL A 8 7.47 -7.59 10.97
CA VAL A 8 8.74 -7.65 10.25
C VAL A 8 9.36 -9.03 10.44
N ALA A 9 9.44 -9.83 9.38
CA ALA A 9 9.89 -11.24 9.45
C ALA A 9 11.32 -11.50 8.97
N ASN A 10 11.96 -10.53 8.30
CA ASN A 10 13.28 -10.70 7.67
C ASN A 10 14.45 -10.14 8.49
N HIS A 11 14.19 -9.29 9.48
CA HIS A 11 15.21 -8.72 10.36
C HIS A 11 14.71 -8.56 11.80
N THR A 12 15.59 -8.17 12.72
CA THR A 12 15.29 -7.94 14.13
C THR A 12 16.05 -6.72 14.64
N SER A 13 15.62 -6.14 15.76
CA SER A 13 16.33 -5.03 16.39
C SER A 13 17.73 -5.45 16.83
N TRP A 14 18.67 -4.50 16.87
CA TRP A 14 20.08 -4.75 17.19
C TRP A 14 20.29 -5.28 18.63
N ASP A 15 19.33 -5.04 19.52
CA ASP A 15 19.29 -5.45 20.92
C ASP A 15 18.44 -6.72 21.15
N SER A 16 18.02 -7.39 20.07
CA SER A 16 17.16 -8.57 20.16
C SER A 16 17.83 -9.71 20.93
N HIS A 17 17.15 -10.22 21.96
CA HIS A 17 17.60 -11.38 22.75
C HIS A 17 17.90 -12.64 21.89
N LEU A 18 17.35 -12.70 20.67
CA LEU A 18 17.61 -13.78 19.71
C LEU A 18 19.06 -13.78 19.23
N ILE A 19 19.71 -12.62 19.16
CA ILE A 19 21.10 -12.49 18.71
C ILE A 19 22.02 -13.29 19.63
N GLU A 20 21.82 -13.20 20.94
CA GLU A 20 22.62 -13.92 21.94
C GLU A 20 22.18 -15.38 22.10
N ASN A 21 20.87 -15.63 22.20
CA ASN A 21 20.34 -16.94 22.59
C ASN A 21 20.08 -17.87 21.40
N ARG A 22 19.90 -17.33 20.19
CA ARG A 22 19.62 -18.07 18.94
C ARG A 22 20.51 -17.60 17.77
N PRO A 23 21.85 -17.48 17.92
CA PRO A 23 22.74 -16.95 16.88
C PRO A 23 22.81 -17.81 15.59
N HIS A 24 22.19 -18.99 15.59
CA HIS A 24 22.07 -19.86 14.43
C HIS A 24 20.88 -19.49 13.52
N PHE A 25 20.00 -18.57 13.93
CA PHE A 25 18.92 -18.03 13.11
C PHE A 25 19.37 -16.94 12.12
N PHE A 26 20.59 -16.42 12.28
CA PHE A 26 21.11 -15.29 11.52
C PHE A 26 22.05 -15.73 10.40
N LYS A 27 22.05 -14.98 9.28
CA LYS A 27 23.08 -15.10 8.24
C LYS A 27 24.45 -14.73 8.86
N ARG A 28 25.51 -15.46 8.48
CA ARG A 28 26.89 -15.16 8.91
C ARG A 28 27.66 -14.58 7.73
N GLY A 29 28.26 -13.40 7.91
CA GLY A 29 29.07 -12.74 6.88
C GLY A 29 30.31 -13.53 6.47
N ARG A 30 30.86 -13.21 5.29
CA ARG A 30 32.04 -13.89 4.70
C ARG A 30 33.34 -13.69 5.49
N ARG A 31 33.38 -12.82 6.50
CA ARG A 31 34.56 -12.56 7.34
C ARG A 31 34.22 -12.47 8.83
N LYS A 32 33.76 -13.56 9.47
CA LYS A 32 34.06 -13.98 10.88
C LYS A 32 33.01 -15.01 11.36
N LYS A 33 33.31 -15.69 12.47
CA LYS A 33 32.52 -16.79 13.06
C LYS A 33 31.28 -16.35 13.87
N THR A 34 30.97 -15.07 13.88
CA THR A 34 29.84 -14.45 14.60
C THR A 34 28.87 -13.83 13.60
N ALA A 35 27.58 -13.76 13.95
CA ALA A 35 26.60 -12.95 13.22
C ALA A 35 27.16 -11.52 13.12
N GLU A 36 27.12 -10.91 11.94
CA GLU A 36 27.67 -9.55 11.78
C GLU A 36 26.75 -8.55 12.48
N LEU A 37 27.20 -8.07 13.64
CA LEU A 37 27.20 -6.63 13.94
C LEU A 37 28.45 -6.07 13.27
N VAL A 38 28.31 -5.03 12.45
CA VAL A 38 29.43 -4.38 11.78
C VAL A 38 30.16 -3.50 12.79
N GLU A 39 31.20 -4.01 13.44
CA GLU A 39 32.21 -3.16 14.08
C GLU A 39 33.14 -2.60 12.99
N ARG A 40 33.04 -1.29 12.70
CA ARG A 40 34.18 -0.56 12.11
C ARG A 40 35.14 -0.19 13.24
N ALA A 41 36.43 -0.24 12.90
CA ALA A 41 37.51 0.04 13.83
C ALA A 41 37.55 1.53 14.16
N ASP A 42 36.73 1.96 15.12
CA ASP A 42 36.85 3.22 15.89
C ASP A 42 35.83 3.25 17.07
N ASN A 43 35.59 2.13 17.77
CA ASN A 43 34.81 2.05 19.03
C ASN A 43 33.43 2.76 19.13
N GLU A 44 32.86 3.25 18.04
CA GLU A 44 31.46 3.70 17.92
C GLU A 44 30.62 2.57 17.34
N VAL A 45 29.57 2.18 18.06
CA VAL A 45 28.58 1.19 17.62
C VAL A 45 27.56 1.91 16.75
N VAL A 46 27.71 1.81 15.44
CA VAL A 46 26.70 2.26 14.45
C VAL A 46 25.93 1.02 13.97
N GLY A 47 24.60 1.10 14.01
CA GLY A 47 23.68 -0.01 13.81
C GLY A 47 23.89 -0.79 12.50
N GLY A 48 24.07 -2.10 12.62
CA GLY A 48 24.05 -3.04 11.50
C GLY A 48 22.87 -4.00 11.61
N GLU A 49 22.08 -4.12 10.54
CA GLU A 49 20.96 -5.05 10.44
C GLU A 49 21.44 -6.51 10.38
N ALA A 50 21.04 -7.33 11.35
CA ALA A 50 21.31 -8.77 11.32
C ALA A 50 20.19 -9.50 10.55
N GLY A 51 20.40 -9.77 9.26
CA GLY A 51 19.44 -10.48 8.40
C GLY A 51 19.16 -11.94 8.84
N LEU A 52 17.88 -12.32 8.86
CA LEU A 52 17.41 -13.64 9.26
C LEU A 52 17.48 -14.69 8.13
N LEU A 53 17.58 -15.97 8.50
CA LEU A 53 17.74 -17.07 7.54
C LEU A 53 16.48 -17.42 6.70
N LEU A 54 15.34 -16.75 6.92
CA LEU A 54 14.14 -16.98 6.12
C LEU A 54 14.24 -16.42 4.71
N ASP A 55 15.14 -15.47 4.47
CA ASP A 55 15.35 -14.88 3.15
C ASP A 55 16.16 -15.84 2.26
N ASP A 56 15.44 -16.74 1.58
CA ASP A 56 15.98 -17.75 0.65
C ASP A 56 16.19 -17.22 -0.77
N LYS A 57 15.92 -15.94 -1.03
CA LYS A 57 16.42 -15.28 -2.23
C LYS A 57 17.71 -14.57 -1.84
N GLU A 58 18.84 -14.93 -2.48
CA GLU A 58 19.93 -13.95 -2.62
C GLU A 58 19.41 -12.87 -3.59
N VAL A 59 18.44 -12.06 -3.15
CA VAL A 59 18.12 -10.77 -3.78
C VAL A 59 18.95 -9.78 -2.99
N THR A 60 20.06 -9.41 -3.60
CA THR A 60 20.89 -8.32 -3.10
C THR A 60 20.15 -7.00 -3.32
N ILE A 61 20.51 -5.96 -2.56
CA ILE A 61 20.02 -4.59 -2.83
C ILE A 61 20.29 -4.19 -4.29
N ASP A 62 21.33 -4.74 -4.90
CA ASP A 62 21.68 -4.52 -6.30
C ASP A 62 20.71 -5.22 -7.26
N ASP A 63 20.09 -6.35 -6.89
CA ASP A 63 19.04 -6.99 -7.70
C ASP A 63 17.73 -6.19 -7.66
N VAL A 64 17.42 -5.54 -6.53
CA VAL A 64 16.29 -4.60 -6.39
C VAL A 64 16.56 -3.33 -7.21
N ARG A 65 17.78 -2.80 -7.14
CA ARG A 65 18.22 -1.65 -7.96
C ARG A 65 18.22 -1.97 -9.44
N GLU A 66 18.66 -3.16 -9.85
CA GLU A 66 18.68 -3.63 -11.25
C GLU A 66 17.26 -3.85 -11.78
N LYS A 67 16.32 -4.28 -10.93
CA LYS A 67 14.89 -4.37 -11.27
C LYS A 67 14.27 -2.98 -11.45
N ILE A 68 14.52 -2.06 -10.51
CA ILE A 68 14.09 -0.64 -10.62
C ILE A 68 14.73 0.03 -11.85
N ARG A 69 15.99 -0.29 -12.15
CA ARG A 69 16.73 0.19 -13.33
C ARG A 69 16.13 -0.34 -14.63
N ARG A 70 15.82 -1.63 -14.73
CA ARG A 70 15.15 -2.24 -15.90
C ARG A 70 13.72 -1.73 -16.09
N GLU A 71 13.02 -1.43 -15.02
CA GLU A 71 11.69 -0.81 -15.07
C GLU A 71 11.75 0.67 -15.50
N ARG A 72 12.87 1.36 -15.23
CA ARG A 72 13.15 2.73 -15.74
C ARG A 72 13.67 2.75 -17.19
N GLU A 73 14.48 1.78 -17.58
CA GLU A 73 15.09 1.65 -18.92
C GLU A 73 14.16 0.96 -19.95
N GLY A 74 13.00 0.45 -19.51
CA GLY A 74 12.00 -0.19 -20.38
C GLY A 74 11.13 0.77 -21.21
N LEU A 75 11.34 2.08 -21.06
CA LEU A 75 10.81 3.13 -21.92
C LEU A 75 11.97 3.71 -22.74
N ASP A 76 12.37 2.96 -23.76
CA ASP A 76 12.97 3.42 -25.03
C ASP A 76 13.82 2.31 -25.61
N ASN A 77 13.34 1.68 -26.68
CA ASN A 77 14.15 1.25 -27.83
C ASN A 77 13.27 0.58 -28.91
N GLU A 78 12.44 1.40 -29.56
CA GLU A 78 12.47 1.45 -31.03
C GLU A 78 13.04 2.82 -31.38
N VAL A 79 14.27 2.86 -31.90
CA VAL A 79 14.73 3.67 -33.04
C VAL A 79 16.26 3.65 -33.06
N SER A 80 16.75 3.31 -34.24
CA SER A 80 18.14 3.31 -34.67
C SER A 80 18.79 4.71 -34.66
N ALA A 81 20.10 4.70 -34.46
CA ALA A 81 21.13 5.48 -35.17
C ALA A 81 21.96 6.46 -34.33
N ASP A 82 23.28 6.22 -34.47
CA ASP A 82 24.42 7.14 -34.50
C ASP A 82 24.97 7.72 -33.18
N GLU A 83 26.22 7.31 -32.92
CA GLU A 83 26.99 7.37 -31.68
C GLU A 83 27.92 8.60 -31.56
N GLU A 84 27.70 9.69 -32.29
CA GLU A 84 28.70 10.76 -32.40
C GLU A 84 28.07 12.16 -32.51
N GLU A 85 27.47 12.67 -31.43
CA GLU A 85 27.33 14.11 -31.14
C GLU A 85 26.46 14.29 -29.90
N MET A 86 27.05 14.29 -28.70
CA MET A 86 26.63 15.07 -27.52
C MET A 86 27.68 14.86 -26.41
N ALA A 87 28.95 15.04 -26.78
CA ALA A 87 29.99 15.37 -25.81
C ALA A 87 30.02 16.91 -25.75
N ASP A 88 29.60 17.44 -24.61
CA ASP A 88 29.62 18.85 -24.18
C ASP A 88 28.20 19.40 -23.94
N LEU A 89 27.97 19.75 -22.66
CA LEU A 89 26.79 20.42 -22.06
C LEU A 89 25.81 19.55 -21.27
N GLU A 90 26.29 18.87 -20.23
CA GLU A 90 25.54 18.69 -18.97
C GLU A 90 26.48 18.95 -17.77
N GLU A 91 26.62 20.21 -17.37
CA GLU A 91 26.81 20.55 -15.96
C GLU A 91 25.44 20.41 -15.29
N GLU A 92 25.13 19.23 -14.76
CA GLU A 92 23.96 19.02 -13.92
C GLU A 92 24.35 18.32 -12.61
N VAL A 93 23.73 18.81 -11.53
CA VAL A 93 24.05 18.51 -10.13
C VAL A 93 23.83 17.03 -9.82
N ILE A 94 24.92 16.29 -9.64
CA ILE A 94 24.92 14.92 -9.14
C ILE A 94 24.53 14.95 -7.65
N LEU A 95 23.32 14.50 -7.32
CA LEU A 95 22.98 14.12 -5.95
C LEU A 95 23.75 12.84 -5.59
N PRO A 96 24.35 12.74 -4.39
CA PRO A 96 25.17 11.59 -4.05
C PRO A 96 24.31 10.35 -3.74
N PRO A 97 24.86 9.13 -3.90
CA PRO A 97 24.18 7.88 -3.54
C PRO A 97 23.78 7.86 -2.06
N MET A 98 22.70 7.14 -1.74
CA MET A 98 22.06 7.05 -0.41
C MET A 98 22.97 6.50 0.73
N GLU A 99 24.21 6.10 0.41
CA GLU A 99 25.26 5.78 1.39
C GLU A 99 26.02 7.03 1.88
N ALA A 100 25.85 8.20 1.25
CA ALA A 100 26.50 9.47 1.63
C ALA A 100 25.67 10.37 2.56
N TRP A 101 24.50 9.91 3.02
CA TRP A 101 23.58 10.72 3.85
C TRP A 101 23.66 10.40 5.34
N TRP A 102 24.43 9.38 5.72
CA TRP A 102 24.70 9.06 7.12
C TRP A 102 25.71 10.03 7.76
N ASP A 103 26.55 10.71 6.98
CA ASP A 103 27.59 11.62 7.49
C ASP A 103 27.15 13.10 7.57
N VAL A 104 25.92 13.45 7.18
CA VAL A 104 25.44 14.86 7.18
C VAL A 104 24.48 15.17 8.34
N ALA A 105 24.03 14.16 9.10
CA ALA A 105 23.20 14.37 10.30
C ALA A 105 24.00 14.59 11.59
N ALA A 106 25.34 14.56 11.55
CA ALA A 106 26.21 14.64 12.74
C ALA A 106 26.88 16.01 12.96
N LEU A 107 26.59 17.03 12.14
CA LEU A 107 27.25 18.35 12.24
C LEU A 107 26.27 19.51 12.05
N ASP A 108 25.24 19.59 12.89
CA ASP A 108 24.82 20.88 13.44
C ASP A 108 23.94 20.63 14.67
N TYR A 109 23.88 21.60 15.58
CA TYR A 109 23.19 21.55 16.88
C TYR A 109 23.98 20.93 18.05
N GLY A 110 25.11 21.55 18.37
CA GLY A 110 25.66 21.46 19.71
C GLY A 110 24.73 22.13 20.75
N LEU A 111 24.19 21.34 21.68
CA LEU A 111 23.67 21.74 23.00
C LEU A 111 23.81 20.52 23.92
N SER A 112 24.93 20.42 24.64
CA SER A 112 25.12 20.80 26.05
C SER A 112 24.37 19.90 27.03
N ASP A 113 25.15 19.09 27.76
CA ASP A 113 24.78 18.32 28.93
C ASP A 113 23.84 19.07 29.88
N SER A 114 22.73 18.43 30.24
CA SER A 114 22.13 18.62 31.55
C SER A 114 21.42 17.34 31.96
N ASP A 115 21.97 16.74 33.02
CA ASP A 115 21.39 15.69 33.82
C ASP A 115 19.93 16.00 34.17
N ASP A 116 19.05 15.00 34.04
CA ASP A 116 17.91 14.83 34.93
C ASP A 116 17.56 13.34 34.98
N GLU A 117 17.87 12.76 36.14
CA GLU A 117 17.46 11.44 36.60
C GLU A 117 15.93 11.37 36.83
N ASP A 118 15.43 10.15 36.99
CA ASP A 118 14.10 9.76 37.48
C ASP A 118 12.97 9.56 36.44
N PHE A 119 12.96 8.38 35.79
CA PHE A 119 11.74 7.54 35.69
C PHE A 119 12.05 6.11 35.20
N GLU A 120 12.14 5.14 36.12
CA GLU A 120 11.96 3.71 35.80
C GLU A 120 10.59 3.23 36.33
N PRO A 121 9.92 2.37 35.55
CA PRO A 121 9.47 1.13 36.16
C PRO A 121 9.95 -0.09 35.36
N SER A 122 10.57 -1.02 36.08
CA SER A 122 11.09 -2.29 35.60
C SER A 122 10.02 -3.17 34.94
N TYR A 123 10.22 -3.52 33.67
CA TYR A 123 9.51 -4.60 32.97
C TYR A 123 10.14 -5.98 33.24
N ALA A 124 10.46 -6.30 34.50
CA ALA A 124 11.25 -7.49 34.84
C ALA A 124 10.44 -8.72 35.32
N ASP A 125 9.14 -8.62 35.58
CA ASP A 125 8.43 -9.70 36.31
C ASP A 125 7.28 -10.41 35.56
N VAL A 126 7.27 -10.46 34.22
CA VAL A 126 6.25 -11.23 33.47
C VAL A 126 6.79 -12.16 32.38
N ALA A 127 8.09 -12.47 32.38
CA ALA A 127 8.71 -13.30 31.32
C ALA A 127 8.91 -14.79 31.66
N ASP A 128 8.62 -15.24 32.87
CA ASP A 128 9.05 -16.57 33.36
C ASP A 128 7.98 -17.68 33.35
N GLU A 129 6.88 -17.51 32.62
CA GLU A 129 5.82 -18.55 32.54
C GLU A 129 5.40 -18.91 31.11
N PHE A 130 6.37 -19.21 30.23
CA PHE A 130 6.08 -19.90 28.96
C PHE A 130 6.40 -21.41 29.06
N LEU A 131 5.31 -22.20 29.11
CA LEU A 131 5.30 -23.67 29.20
C LEU A 131 6.08 -24.37 28.07
N PRO A 132 6.59 -25.59 28.31
CA PRO A 132 7.24 -26.40 27.28
C PRO A 132 6.23 -26.89 26.22
N ILE A 133 6.57 -26.69 24.95
CA ILE A 133 5.81 -27.19 23.80
C ILE A 133 5.89 -28.74 23.77
N PRO A 134 4.77 -29.49 23.74
CA PRO A 134 4.79 -30.95 23.69
C PRO A 134 5.36 -31.51 22.36
N GLU A 135 6.15 -32.59 22.44
CA GLU A 135 6.85 -33.26 21.32
C GLU A 135 5.95 -33.90 20.24
N SER A 136 4.61 -33.83 20.34
CA SER A 136 3.72 -34.59 19.45
C SER A 136 3.34 -33.91 18.12
N THR A 137 3.83 -32.70 17.81
CA THR A 137 3.46 -31.99 16.56
C THR A 137 4.38 -32.30 15.38
N HIS A 138 5.37 -33.18 15.55
CA HIS A 138 6.40 -33.47 14.54
C HIS A 138 5.96 -34.35 13.34
N GLN A 139 4.72 -34.85 13.30
CA GLN A 139 4.35 -35.89 12.32
C GLN A 139 3.54 -35.47 11.08
N VAL A 140 3.34 -34.17 10.81
CA VAL A 140 2.57 -33.75 9.60
C VAL A 140 3.38 -32.89 8.61
N VAL A 141 4.66 -32.63 8.86
CA VAL A 141 5.47 -31.69 8.02
C VAL A 141 6.53 -32.39 7.16
N ASP A 142 6.35 -33.68 6.85
CA ASP A 142 7.35 -34.49 6.13
C ASP A 142 7.17 -34.55 4.60
N ASN A 143 6.20 -33.85 4.00
CA ASN A 143 5.93 -33.96 2.55
C ASN A 143 5.84 -32.63 1.78
N LEU A 144 6.78 -31.70 1.98
CA LEU A 144 7.03 -30.63 1.00
C LEU A 144 8.49 -30.71 0.56
N VAL A 145 8.69 -31.60 -0.42
CA VAL A 145 9.91 -31.75 -1.19
C VAL A 145 10.12 -30.51 -2.07
N GLU A 146 11.34 -29.99 -2.05
CA GLU A 146 11.87 -28.96 -2.94
C GLU A 146 11.56 -29.29 -4.41
N ILE A 147 10.83 -28.41 -5.11
CA ILE A 147 10.85 -28.38 -6.57
C ILE A 147 11.93 -27.38 -6.97
N ALA A 148 13.14 -27.88 -7.20
CA ALA A 148 14.21 -27.14 -7.86
C ALA A 148 14.09 -27.35 -9.38
N ILE A 149 13.88 -26.29 -10.16
CA ILE A 149 14.08 -26.31 -11.61
C ILE A 149 15.53 -25.82 -11.86
N PRO A 150 16.42 -26.65 -12.44
CA PRO A 150 17.74 -26.19 -12.84
C PRO A 150 17.66 -25.57 -14.24
N VAL A 151 18.13 -24.33 -14.37
CA VAL A 151 18.60 -23.79 -15.65
C VAL A 151 20.13 -23.85 -15.59
N ASP A 152 20.71 -24.57 -16.54
CA ASP A 152 22.08 -25.05 -16.52
C ASP A 152 23.14 -23.95 -16.31
N GLY A 153 24.12 -24.25 -15.47
CA GLY A 153 25.33 -23.43 -15.30
C GLY A 153 26.18 -23.71 -14.05
N THR A 154 26.13 -24.93 -13.50
CA THR A 154 26.96 -25.45 -12.40
C THR A 154 27.20 -24.57 -11.16
N PRO A 155 26.34 -24.67 -10.13
CA PRO A 155 26.68 -24.27 -8.77
C PRO A 155 27.55 -25.35 -8.12
N THR A 156 28.65 -24.96 -7.47
CA THR A 156 29.36 -25.84 -6.55
C THR A 156 28.40 -26.24 -5.43
N ARG A 157 27.97 -27.51 -5.41
CA ARG A 157 27.03 -28.05 -4.39
C ARG A 157 27.60 -27.79 -2.99
N PRO A 158 26.94 -27.01 -2.12
CA PRO A 158 27.26 -26.99 -0.70
C PRO A 158 27.21 -28.43 -0.18
N GLY A 159 28.20 -28.87 0.60
CA GLY A 159 28.24 -30.24 1.09
C GLY A 159 26.92 -30.62 1.81
N LYS A 160 26.33 -31.77 1.48
CA LYS A 160 24.99 -32.21 1.94
C LYS A 160 24.70 -31.98 3.43
N LYS A 161 25.70 -32.10 4.31
CA LYS A 161 25.57 -31.84 5.76
C LYS A 161 25.37 -30.35 6.10
N ARG A 162 25.99 -29.43 5.35
CA ARG A 162 25.86 -27.98 5.53
C ARG A 162 24.49 -27.51 5.06
N GLN A 163 24.02 -28.06 3.93
CA GLN A 163 22.66 -27.81 3.43
C GLN A 163 21.61 -28.29 4.47
N LYS A 164 21.73 -29.53 4.95
CA LYS A 164 20.83 -30.09 5.97
C LYS A 164 20.73 -29.22 7.23
N LYS A 165 21.87 -28.73 7.75
CA LYS A 165 21.90 -27.84 8.93
C LYS A 165 21.26 -26.47 8.67
N LYS A 166 21.45 -25.90 7.47
CA LYS A 166 20.79 -24.64 7.06
C LYS A 166 19.26 -24.82 7.07
N THR A 167 18.77 -25.91 6.49
CA THR A 167 17.34 -26.25 6.45
C THR A 167 16.74 -26.49 7.85
N GLU A 168 17.47 -27.14 8.76
CA GLU A 168 17.03 -27.33 10.16
C GLU A 168 16.92 -25.99 10.91
N ALA A 169 17.89 -25.09 10.76
CA ALA A 169 17.86 -23.77 11.39
C ALA A 169 16.73 -22.88 10.82
N GLN A 170 16.51 -22.93 9.50
CA GLN A 170 15.40 -22.23 8.84
C GLN A 170 14.03 -22.73 9.32
N ARG A 171 13.88 -24.04 9.48
CA ARG A 171 12.65 -24.63 10.03
C ARG A 171 12.42 -24.17 11.47
N ALA A 172 13.45 -24.25 12.32
CA ALA A 172 13.35 -23.83 13.72
C ALA A 172 13.04 -22.33 13.86
N LEU A 173 13.63 -21.48 13.01
CA LEU A 173 13.30 -20.05 12.95
C LEU A 173 11.84 -19.83 12.52
N GLY A 174 11.40 -20.53 11.47
CA GLY A 174 10.02 -20.44 11.02
C GLY A 174 9.02 -20.89 12.07
N ASP A 175 9.32 -21.95 12.83
CA ASP A 175 8.48 -22.45 13.93
C ASP A 175 8.43 -21.46 15.09
N TYR A 176 9.57 -20.84 15.42
CA TYR A 176 9.64 -19.78 16.41
C TYR A 176 8.74 -18.59 16.01
N MET A 177 8.89 -18.07 14.78
CA MET A 177 8.05 -16.97 14.30
C MET A 177 6.57 -17.31 14.27
N ALA A 178 6.22 -18.51 13.80
CA ALA A 178 4.84 -18.98 13.84
C ALA A 178 4.29 -19.04 15.28
N GLY A 179 5.12 -19.44 16.24
CA GLY A 179 4.79 -19.41 17.66
C GLY A 179 4.51 -17.99 18.17
N VAL A 180 5.37 -17.02 17.85
CA VAL A 180 5.21 -15.61 18.24
C VAL A 180 3.97 -14.99 17.60
N MET A 181 3.74 -15.21 16.30
CA MET A 181 2.52 -14.72 15.65
C MET A 181 1.28 -15.33 16.31
N LYS A 182 1.28 -16.64 16.61
CA LYS A 182 0.18 -17.31 17.30
C LYS A 182 -0.04 -16.77 18.72
N SER A 183 1.01 -16.41 19.47
CA SER A 183 0.85 -15.83 20.81
C SER A 183 0.21 -14.44 20.74
N TRP A 184 0.60 -13.58 19.79
CA TRP A 184 -0.06 -12.29 19.61
C TRP A 184 -1.56 -12.41 19.36
N VAL A 185 -1.98 -13.37 18.52
CA VAL A 185 -3.40 -13.62 18.27
C VAL A 185 -4.09 -14.22 19.49
N ARG A 186 -3.51 -15.26 20.11
CA ARG A 186 -4.15 -15.98 21.21
C ARG A 186 -4.24 -15.16 22.50
N ASP A 187 -3.17 -14.44 22.82
CA ASP A 187 -2.98 -13.84 24.14
C ASP A 187 -3.49 -12.38 24.17
N PHE A 188 -3.55 -11.71 23.01
CA PHE A 188 -3.99 -10.31 22.88
C PHE A 188 -5.20 -10.11 21.95
N ASP A 189 -5.71 -11.16 21.31
CA ASP A 189 -6.88 -11.14 20.40
C ASP A 189 -6.80 -10.08 19.29
N ILE A 190 -5.61 -9.87 18.71
CA ILE A 190 -5.45 -8.98 17.57
C ILE A 190 -6.29 -9.48 16.37
N ASP A 191 -6.64 -8.57 15.47
CA ASP A 191 -7.50 -8.82 14.32
C ASP A 191 -6.74 -9.07 13.01
N GLY A 192 -5.43 -8.80 12.99
CA GLY A 192 -4.64 -9.08 11.81
C GLY A 192 -3.17 -8.77 11.93
N PHE A 193 -2.44 -9.11 10.86
CA PHE A 193 -1.06 -8.71 10.65
C PHE A 193 -0.93 -7.94 9.33
N ARG A 194 -0.19 -6.83 9.33
CA ARG A 194 0.45 -6.26 8.15
C ARG A 194 1.88 -6.76 8.13
N CYS A 195 2.28 -7.46 7.07
CA CYS A 195 3.60 -8.05 6.96
C CYS A 195 4.49 -7.16 6.08
N ASP A 196 5.47 -6.55 6.72
CA ASP A 196 6.48 -5.66 6.15
C ASP A 196 7.37 -6.39 5.14
N VAL A 197 7.64 -5.73 4.01
CA VAL A 197 8.45 -6.20 2.88
C VAL A 197 8.25 -7.69 2.61
N SER A 198 6.98 -8.11 2.58
CA SER A 198 6.58 -9.51 2.64
C SER A 198 7.16 -10.38 1.51
N GLU A 199 7.53 -9.78 0.40
CA GLU A 199 8.15 -10.44 -0.77
C GLU A 199 9.57 -10.94 -0.52
N MET A 200 10.27 -10.38 0.48
CA MET A 200 11.60 -10.80 0.92
C MET A 200 11.55 -12.03 1.83
N VAL A 201 10.35 -12.52 2.14
CA VAL A 201 10.13 -13.75 2.90
C VAL A 201 9.39 -14.74 2.00
N PRO A 202 9.86 -16.01 1.89
CA PRO A 202 9.29 -16.97 0.97
C PRO A 202 7.79 -17.20 1.17
N THR A 203 7.03 -17.16 0.08
CA THR A 203 5.57 -17.37 0.06
C THR A 203 5.14 -18.67 0.75
N PHE A 204 5.94 -19.74 0.68
CA PHE A 204 5.61 -20.99 1.36
C PHE A 204 5.59 -20.86 2.90
N PHE A 205 6.43 -19.98 3.46
CA PHE A 205 6.43 -19.70 4.90
C PHE A 205 5.12 -19.01 5.28
N TRP A 206 4.72 -17.97 4.55
CA TRP A 206 3.46 -17.26 4.76
C TRP A 206 2.24 -18.19 4.68
N ARG A 207 2.17 -19.01 3.61
CA ARG A 207 1.09 -19.99 3.43
C ARG A 207 0.98 -20.98 4.59
N ARG A 208 2.12 -21.38 5.16
CA ARG A 208 2.16 -22.28 6.30
C ARG A 208 1.65 -21.59 7.56
N VAL A 209 2.27 -20.48 7.95
CA VAL A 209 1.95 -19.81 9.22
C VAL A 209 0.51 -19.30 9.25
N VAL A 210 0.01 -18.75 8.13
CA VAL A 210 -1.37 -18.29 8.04
C VAL A 210 -2.35 -19.44 8.15
N ARG A 211 -2.08 -20.57 7.49
CA ARG A 211 -2.92 -21.76 7.63
C ARG A 211 -2.96 -22.26 9.08
N GLU A 212 -1.82 -22.27 9.77
CA GLU A 212 -1.75 -22.66 11.18
C GLU A 212 -2.56 -21.69 12.05
N ILE A 213 -2.37 -20.38 11.93
CA ILE A 213 -3.12 -19.37 12.70
C ILE A 213 -4.63 -19.49 12.43
N LYS A 214 -5.05 -19.54 11.16
CA LYS A 214 -6.46 -19.65 10.78
C LYS A 214 -7.10 -20.95 11.28
N ARG A 215 -6.35 -22.05 11.33
CA ARG A 215 -6.88 -23.35 11.78
C ARG A 215 -6.89 -23.50 13.30
N GLU A 216 -5.85 -23.03 13.97
CA GLU A 216 -5.58 -23.35 15.38
C GLU A 216 -6.00 -22.23 16.34
N VAL A 217 -6.03 -20.98 15.87
CA VAL A 217 -6.18 -19.80 16.75
C VAL A 217 -7.37 -18.93 16.35
N LYS A 218 -7.38 -18.36 15.13
CA LYS A 218 -8.39 -17.37 14.70
C LYS A 218 -8.68 -17.49 13.19
N PRO A 219 -9.77 -18.17 12.79
CA PRO A 219 -10.10 -18.40 11.37
C PRO A 219 -10.30 -17.14 10.53
N ASP A 220 -10.73 -16.06 11.16
CA ASP A 220 -11.05 -14.78 10.54
C ASP A 220 -9.94 -13.72 10.70
N ILE A 221 -8.71 -14.12 11.07
CA ILE A 221 -7.56 -13.22 11.12
C ILE A 221 -7.31 -12.60 9.74
N LEU A 222 -7.13 -11.27 9.71
CA LEU A 222 -6.80 -10.53 8.49
C LEU A 222 -5.30 -10.56 8.23
N MET A 223 -4.89 -10.98 7.03
CA MET A 223 -3.49 -10.96 6.60
C MET A 223 -3.28 -9.95 5.48
N ILE A 224 -2.44 -8.94 5.74
CA ILE A 224 -2.10 -7.88 4.79
C ILE A 224 -0.63 -8.02 4.41
N SER A 225 -0.35 -8.10 3.11
CA SER A 225 1.01 -8.09 2.58
C SER A 225 1.37 -6.68 2.13
N GLU A 226 2.42 -6.12 2.71
CA GLU A 226 3.16 -5.06 2.05
C GLU A 226 3.96 -5.68 0.90
N GLY A 227 3.31 -5.80 -0.24
CA GLY A 227 3.82 -6.48 -1.41
C GLY A 227 2.82 -6.40 -2.55
N THR A 228 3.26 -6.89 -3.71
CA THR A 228 2.63 -6.81 -5.03
C THR A 228 2.54 -8.16 -5.73
N LEU A 229 3.02 -9.25 -5.12
CA LEU A 229 3.00 -10.56 -5.77
C LEU A 229 1.58 -11.14 -5.82
N PRO A 230 1.03 -11.49 -7.00
CA PRO A 230 -0.25 -12.19 -7.10
C PRO A 230 -0.29 -13.51 -6.33
N GLU A 231 0.82 -14.24 -6.28
CA GLU A 231 0.95 -15.50 -5.54
C GLU A 231 0.73 -15.36 -4.02
N HIS A 232 0.88 -14.16 -3.45
CA HIS A 232 0.57 -13.90 -2.05
C HIS A 232 -0.91 -14.15 -1.73
N HIS A 233 -1.81 -13.99 -2.70
CA HIS A 233 -3.25 -14.29 -2.53
C HIS A 233 -3.56 -15.79 -2.55
N VAL A 234 -2.58 -16.65 -2.86
CA VAL A 234 -2.77 -18.10 -2.94
C VAL A 234 -2.53 -18.76 -1.57
N GLY A 235 -3.45 -18.50 -0.64
CA GLY A 235 -3.51 -19.13 0.67
C GLY A 235 -2.53 -18.56 1.71
N ALA A 236 -2.07 -17.31 1.52
CA ALA A 236 -1.27 -16.58 2.49
C ALA A 236 -1.94 -15.26 2.91
N PHE A 237 -2.23 -14.36 1.99
CA PHE A 237 -2.71 -13.02 2.29
C PHE A 237 -4.11 -12.77 1.75
N ASP A 238 -4.88 -11.96 2.47
CA ASP A 238 -6.21 -11.53 2.07
C ASP A 238 -6.14 -10.20 1.27
N LEU A 239 -5.14 -9.36 1.58
CA LEU A 239 -4.99 -8.00 1.07
C LEU A 239 -3.52 -7.72 0.70
N THR A 240 -3.31 -7.00 -0.40
CA THR A 240 -1.97 -6.50 -0.83
C THR A 240 -2.03 -5.02 -1.17
N TYR A 241 -0.93 -4.30 -1.01
CA TYR A 241 -0.84 -2.88 -1.34
C TYR A 241 -0.94 -2.64 -2.85
N ALA A 242 -1.74 -1.64 -3.24
CA ALA A 242 -1.96 -1.23 -4.62
C ALA A 242 -1.05 -0.05 -5.03
N TRP A 243 0.26 -0.25 -4.94
CA TRP A 243 1.27 0.74 -5.34
C TRP A 243 1.07 1.24 -6.77
N THR A 244 0.69 0.35 -7.69
CA THR A 244 0.38 0.66 -9.09
C THR A 244 -0.71 1.72 -9.23
N THR A 245 -1.74 1.70 -8.38
CA THR A 245 -2.80 2.72 -8.39
C THR A 245 -2.27 4.06 -7.87
N TYR A 246 -1.43 4.06 -6.84
CA TYR A 246 -0.77 5.25 -6.30
C TYR A 246 0.15 5.91 -7.35
N ASP A 247 0.99 5.11 -8.01
CA ASP A 247 1.93 5.59 -9.03
C ASP A 247 1.18 6.14 -10.25
N ALA A 248 0.09 5.47 -10.67
CA ALA A 248 -0.76 5.96 -11.77
C ALA A 248 -1.40 7.32 -11.44
N LEU A 249 -2.00 7.47 -10.26
CA LEU A 249 -2.59 8.75 -9.84
C LEU A 249 -1.54 9.85 -9.75
N THR A 250 -0.35 9.53 -9.26
CA THR A 250 0.79 10.45 -9.21
C THR A 250 1.18 10.91 -10.61
N ALA A 251 1.38 9.98 -11.54
CA ALA A 251 1.74 10.29 -12.92
C ALA A 251 0.67 11.13 -13.62
N ILE A 252 -0.61 10.83 -13.40
CA ILE A 252 -1.73 11.57 -14.01
C ILE A 252 -1.81 13.01 -13.48
N VAL A 253 -1.76 13.20 -12.17
CA VAL A 253 -1.82 14.55 -11.57
C VAL A 253 -0.61 15.39 -11.98
N ARG A 254 0.56 14.76 -12.16
CA ARG A 254 1.78 15.40 -12.70
C ARG A 254 1.79 15.54 -14.23
N ARG A 255 0.69 15.19 -14.91
CA ARG A 255 0.50 15.25 -16.37
C ARG A 255 1.49 14.42 -17.19
N GLN A 256 2.01 13.36 -16.58
CA GLN A 256 2.93 12.41 -17.21
C GLN A 256 2.18 11.26 -17.90
N GLN A 257 0.93 11.02 -17.53
CA GLN A 257 0.03 10.02 -18.13
C GLN A 257 -1.39 10.60 -18.26
N PRO A 258 -2.19 10.16 -19.25
CA PRO A 258 -3.59 10.55 -19.36
C PRO A 258 -4.45 9.87 -18.28
N ALA A 259 -5.58 10.48 -17.92
CA ALA A 259 -6.52 9.90 -16.96
C ALA A 259 -7.00 8.49 -17.33
N SER A 260 -7.09 8.18 -18.63
CA SER A 260 -7.39 6.85 -19.15
C SER A 260 -6.42 5.75 -18.68
N HIS A 261 -5.18 6.10 -18.31
CA HIS A 261 -4.17 5.16 -17.83
C HIS A 261 -4.61 4.38 -16.58
N LEU A 262 -5.51 4.96 -15.76
CA LEU A 262 -6.12 4.23 -14.63
C LEU A 262 -6.84 2.96 -15.09
N HIS A 263 -7.47 2.98 -16.27
CA HIS A 263 -8.13 1.80 -16.80
C HIS A 263 -7.14 0.68 -17.08
N ASP A 264 -6.01 1.01 -17.69
CA ASP A 264 -4.97 0.03 -18.06
C ASP A 264 -4.40 -0.64 -16.80
N VAL A 265 -4.12 0.15 -15.76
CA VAL A 265 -3.65 -0.37 -14.47
C VAL A 265 -4.68 -1.29 -13.81
N LEU A 266 -5.95 -0.87 -13.75
CA LEU A 266 -7.01 -1.68 -13.16
C LEU A 266 -7.27 -2.96 -13.97
N GLN A 267 -7.14 -2.89 -15.29
CA GLN A 267 -7.30 -4.04 -16.18
C GLN A 267 -6.15 -5.04 -16.01
N ALA A 268 -4.91 -4.57 -15.93
CA ALA A 268 -3.75 -5.40 -15.65
C ALA A 268 -3.90 -6.13 -14.30
N GLU A 269 -4.30 -5.41 -13.24
CA GLU A 269 -4.58 -6.02 -11.93
C GLU A 269 -5.62 -7.14 -12.05
N ALA A 270 -6.71 -6.94 -12.79
CA ALA A 270 -7.75 -7.94 -12.97
C ALA A 270 -7.35 -9.16 -13.82
N GLN A 271 -6.27 -9.04 -14.62
CA GLN A 271 -5.72 -10.14 -15.40
C GLN A 271 -4.67 -10.95 -14.63
N GLU A 272 -3.88 -10.27 -13.80
CA GLU A 272 -2.74 -10.86 -13.10
C GLU A 272 -3.11 -11.50 -11.77
N TYR A 273 -4.08 -10.93 -11.05
CA TYR A 273 -4.43 -11.37 -9.70
C TYR A 273 -5.55 -12.43 -9.68
N PRO A 274 -5.51 -13.37 -8.73
CA PRO A 274 -6.60 -14.32 -8.53
C PRO A 274 -7.96 -13.64 -8.29
N GLU A 275 -9.04 -14.30 -8.72
CA GLU A 275 -10.39 -13.83 -8.44
C GLU A 275 -10.66 -13.73 -6.93
N GLY A 276 -11.32 -12.65 -6.52
CA GLY A 276 -11.63 -12.40 -5.11
C GLY A 276 -10.49 -11.71 -4.34
N THR A 277 -9.37 -11.41 -4.98
CA THR A 277 -8.28 -10.63 -4.37
C THR A 277 -8.79 -9.26 -3.89
N LEU A 278 -8.35 -8.87 -2.68
CA LEU A 278 -8.49 -7.51 -2.18
C LEU A 278 -7.19 -6.73 -2.43
N ARG A 279 -7.33 -5.50 -2.95
CA ARG A 279 -6.24 -4.54 -3.15
C ARG A 279 -6.41 -3.34 -2.21
N MET A 280 -5.40 -3.01 -1.42
CA MET A 280 -5.43 -1.85 -0.54
C MET A 280 -5.03 -0.61 -1.33
N ARG A 281 -5.97 0.31 -1.51
CA ARG A 281 -5.79 1.53 -2.29
C ARG A 281 -5.65 2.73 -1.35
N PHE A 282 -4.69 3.61 -1.61
CA PHE A 282 -4.36 4.73 -0.75
C PHE A 282 -3.82 5.91 -1.55
N ILE A 283 -3.84 7.09 -0.93
CA ILE A 283 -3.21 8.30 -1.47
C ILE A 283 -1.86 8.61 -0.79
N THR A 284 -1.61 8.02 0.38
CA THR A 284 -0.33 8.02 1.08
C THR A 284 -0.34 6.90 2.13
N ASN A 285 0.83 6.62 2.70
CA ASN A 285 1.08 5.74 3.85
C ASN A 285 2.33 6.25 4.58
N HIS A 286 2.81 5.57 5.61
CA HIS A 286 4.06 5.94 6.28
C HIS A 286 5.27 6.10 5.34
N ASP A 287 5.51 5.16 4.41
CA ASP A 287 6.62 5.27 3.45
C ASP A 287 6.48 6.48 2.54
N LYS A 288 5.33 6.62 1.88
CA LYS A 288 5.07 7.67 0.89
C LYS A 288 4.93 9.04 1.54
N ASN A 289 4.37 9.13 2.74
CA ASN A 289 4.31 10.39 3.47
C ASN A 289 5.72 10.89 3.80
N PHE A 290 6.59 9.98 4.24
CA PHE A 290 7.99 10.30 4.53
C PHE A 290 8.76 10.70 3.26
N THR A 291 8.70 9.90 2.19
CA THR A 291 9.48 10.11 0.97
C THR A 291 8.91 11.17 0.04
N ASP A 292 7.61 11.11 -0.24
CA ASP A 292 6.95 11.89 -1.30
C ASP A 292 6.25 13.14 -0.74
N GLY A 293 6.04 13.17 0.59
CA GLY A 293 5.42 14.30 1.28
C GLY A 293 3.98 14.03 1.71
N SER A 294 3.38 15.02 2.39
CA SER A 294 1.94 14.98 2.67
C SER A 294 1.13 14.91 1.36
N PRO A 295 -0.12 14.40 1.35
CA PRO A 295 -0.94 14.42 0.14
C PRO A 295 -1.11 15.82 -0.47
N LEU A 296 -1.11 16.87 0.36
CA LEU A 296 -1.18 18.26 -0.11
C LEU A 296 0.08 18.66 -0.87
N GLU A 297 1.25 18.23 -0.40
CA GLU A 297 2.54 18.47 -1.07
C GLU A 297 2.64 17.63 -2.34
N HIS A 298 2.41 16.31 -2.23
CA HIS A 298 2.64 15.34 -3.30
C HIS A 298 1.74 15.56 -4.53
N PHE A 299 0.45 15.84 -4.31
CA PHE A 299 -0.51 16.07 -5.38
C PHE A 299 -0.63 17.55 -5.79
N GLY A 300 0.16 18.46 -5.22
CA GLY A 300 0.15 19.87 -5.60
C GLY A 300 -1.05 20.67 -5.06
N GLY A 301 -1.64 20.23 -3.96
CA GLY A 301 -2.62 21.00 -3.19
C GLY A 301 -3.89 20.23 -2.82
N ALA A 302 -4.73 20.90 -2.03
CA ALA A 302 -5.97 20.32 -1.52
C ALA A 302 -6.95 19.82 -2.60
N PRO A 303 -7.20 20.54 -3.72
CA PRO A 303 -8.14 20.06 -4.74
C PRO A 303 -7.74 18.69 -5.30
N ALA A 304 -6.48 18.53 -5.71
CA ALA A 304 -5.98 17.27 -6.26
C ALA A 304 -5.99 16.14 -5.22
N ALA A 305 -5.56 16.41 -3.98
CA ALA A 305 -5.61 15.42 -2.90
C ALA A 305 -7.04 14.90 -2.65
N LEU A 306 -8.04 15.79 -2.62
CA LEU A 306 -9.45 15.43 -2.43
C LEU A 306 -10.05 14.67 -3.62
N ALA A 307 -9.66 15.01 -4.85
CA ALA A 307 -10.08 14.28 -6.05
C ALA A 307 -9.53 12.85 -6.05
N THR A 308 -8.25 12.70 -5.73
CA THR A 308 -7.58 11.41 -5.62
C THR A 308 -8.21 10.55 -4.52
N SER A 309 -8.49 11.09 -3.33
CA SER A 309 -9.20 10.34 -2.28
C SER A 309 -10.63 9.98 -2.67
N ALA A 310 -11.35 10.86 -3.38
CA ALA A 310 -12.67 10.52 -3.90
C ALA A 310 -12.63 9.29 -4.82
N PHE A 311 -11.66 9.22 -5.74
CA PHE A 311 -11.43 8.03 -6.56
C PHE A 311 -11.15 6.79 -5.69
N ILE A 312 -10.19 6.87 -4.77
CA ILE A 312 -9.77 5.73 -3.93
C ILE A 312 -10.95 5.15 -3.12
N PHE A 313 -11.80 6.00 -2.54
CA PHE A 313 -12.92 5.56 -1.71
C PHE A 313 -14.13 5.07 -2.51
N THR A 314 -14.25 5.46 -3.79
CA THR A 314 -15.37 5.11 -4.66
C THR A 314 -15.05 4.04 -5.70
N ALA A 315 -13.77 3.70 -5.91
CA ALA A 315 -13.35 2.69 -6.88
C ALA A 315 -13.91 1.30 -6.54
N GLY A 316 -13.73 0.85 -5.29
CA GLY A 316 -14.28 -0.38 -4.67
C GLY A 316 -13.97 -1.74 -5.33
N GLY A 317 -13.70 -1.82 -6.62
CA GLY A 317 -13.32 -3.04 -7.34
C GLY A 317 -13.48 -2.93 -8.85
N TYR A 318 -12.68 -3.65 -9.62
CA TYR A 318 -12.73 -3.72 -11.08
C TYR A 318 -12.58 -5.18 -11.53
N GLY A 319 -13.48 -5.65 -12.39
CA GLY A 319 -13.53 -7.07 -12.77
C GLY A 319 -13.72 -7.98 -11.56
N SER A 320 -12.82 -8.95 -11.38
CA SER A 320 -12.80 -9.90 -10.27
C SER A 320 -12.10 -9.38 -9.01
N ILE A 321 -11.52 -8.18 -9.08
CA ILE A 321 -10.70 -7.58 -8.02
C ILE A 321 -11.53 -6.61 -7.20
N ARG A 322 -11.38 -6.67 -5.88
CA ARG A 322 -12.01 -5.73 -4.93
C ARG A 322 -10.95 -4.82 -4.33
N SER A 323 -11.40 -3.72 -3.72
CA SER A 323 -10.48 -2.83 -3.01
C SER A 323 -10.97 -2.32 -1.68
N VAL A 324 -9.99 -2.17 -0.80
CA VAL A 324 -10.14 -1.57 0.53
C VAL A 324 -9.40 -0.23 0.52
N PRO A 325 -10.10 0.92 0.68
CA PRO A 325 -9.41 2.19 0.82
C PRO A 325 -8.72 2.27 2.18
N MET A 326 -7.50 2.79 2.21
CA MET A 326 -6.77 3.13 3.42
C MET A 326 -6.72 4.66 3.60
N LEU A 327 -6.92 5.09 4.84
CA LEU A 327 -6.74 6.46 5.30
C LEU A 327 -5.56 6.47 6.27
N TYR A 328 -4.54 7.27 5.98
CA TYR A 328 -3.39 7.42 6.86
C TYR A 328 -3.65 8.53 7.89
N ASN A 329 -3.15 8.35 9.12
CA ASN A 329 -3.48 9.26 10.22
C ASN A 329 -2.95 10.68 9.94
N GLY A 330 -3.86 11.65 10.02
CA GLY A 330 -3.55 13.06 9.80
C GLY A 330 -4.08 13.57 8.47
N ASP A 331 -4.27 12.68 7.48
CA ASP A 331 -4.84 13.07 6.19
C ASP A 331 -6.25 13.65 6.36
N GLU A 332 -7.03 13.13 7.31
CA GLU A 332 -8.39 13.58 7.56
C GLU A 332 -8.50 14.98 8.17
N VAL A 333 -7.37 15.55 8.59
CA VAL A 333 -7.28 16.93 9.08
C VAL A 333 -6.30 17.75 8.26
N ALA A 334 -5.98 17.32 7.03
CA ALA A 334 -5.06 18.00 6.12
C ALA A 334 -3.66 18.20 6.72
N ASN A 335 -3.12 17.18 7.39
CA ASN A 335 -1.76 17.22 7.91
C ASN A 335 -0.75 17.49 6.79
N THR A 336 0.11 18.50 6.99
CA THR A 336 1.18 18.88 6.06
C THR A 336 2.54 18.33 6.47
N LEU A 337 2.65 17.71 7.65
CA LEU A 337 3.90 17.16 8.15
C LEU A 337 4.28 15.87 7.41
N ARG A 338 5.57 15.75 7.09
CA ARG A 338 6.21 14.46 6.81
C ARG A 338 6.50 13.79 8.14
N LEU A 339 5.89 12.63 8.37
CA LEU A 339 6.04 11.86 9.61
C LEU A 339 7.31 11.01 9.53
N SER A 340 8.23 11.19 10.47
CA SER A 340 9.46 10.40 10.54
C SER A 340 9.17 8.92 10.79
N LEU A 341 9.93 8.05 10.14
CA LEU A 341 9.90 6.60 10.35
C LEU A 341 10.65 6.18 11.63
N PHE A 342 11.61 7.00 12.07
CA PHE A 342 12.52 6.66 13.17
C PHE A 342 12.22 7.45 14.43
N ASP A 343 11.77 8.70 14.28
CA ASP A 343 11.53 9.61 15.39
C ASP A 343 10.06 9.90 15.58
N LYS A 344 9.66 10.10 16.83
CA LYS A 344 8.28 10.46 17.15
C LYS A 344 7.95 11.84 16.58
N THR A 345 7.08 11.86 15.57
CA THR A 345 6.49 13.08 15.03
C THR A 345 5.05 13.24 15.55
N VAL A 346 4.74 14.35 16.23
CA VAL A 346 3.41 14.59 16.79
C VAL A 346 2.57 15.44 15.82
N ILE A 347 1.44 14.88 15.37
CA ILE A 347 0.45 15.64 14.59
C ILE A 347 -0.26 16.64 15.54
N PRO A 348 -0.32 17.94 15.20
CA PRO A 348 -1.03 18.95 15.98
C PRO A 348 -2.55 18.86 15.74
N TRP A 349 -3.17 17.79 16.22
CA TRP A 349 -4.56 17.43 15.94
C TRP A 349 -5.57 18.53 16.24
N ALA A 350 -5.44 19.22 17.38
CA ALA A 350 -6.39 20.24 17.81
C ALA A 350 -6.42 21.42 16.84
N ASP A 351 -5.24 21.92 16.45
CA ASP A 351 -5.10 23.07 15.57
C ASP A 351 -5.53 22.73 14.14
N LEU A 352 -5.10 21.57 13.64
CA LEU A 352 -5.47 21.10 12.29
C LEU A 352 -6.98 20.85 12.19
N ALA A 353 -7.59 20.17 13.17
CA ALA A 353 -9.03 19.91 13.17
C ALA A 353 -9.88 21.18 13.32
N ALA A 354 -9.35 22.23 13.94
CA ALA A 354 -10.02 23.53 14.07
C ALA A 354 -9.88 24.40 12.82
N SER A 355 -8.84 24.21 12.01
CA SER A 355 -8.63 24.97 10.77
C SER A 355 -9.72 24.71 9.71
N ASP A 356 -10.01 25.71 8.87
CA ASP A 356 -11.00 25.58 7.81
C ASP A 356 -10.67 24.43 6.83
N ILE A 357 -9.38 24.28 6.48
CA ILE A 357 -8.92 23.20 5.60
C ILE A 357 -9.05 21.82 6.26
N GLY A 358 -8.72 21.70 7.55
CA GLY A 358 -8.88 20.43 8.27
C GLY A 358 -10.35 20.05 8.45
N GLN A 359 -11.23 21.02 8.73
CA GLN A 359 -12.68 20.79 8.77
C GLN A 359 -13.22 20.32 7.41
N ARG A 360 -12.70 20.88 6.31
CA ARG A 360 -13.05 20.45 4.94
C ARG A 360 -12.63 19.01 4.67
N PHE A 361 -11.38 18.63 4.96
CA PHE A 361 -10.91 17.25 4.79
C PHE A 361 -11.69 16.27 5.68
N ARG A 362 -12.00 16.65 6.93
CA ARG A 362 -12.77 15.82 7.84
C ARG A 362 -14.18 15.57 7.33
N ARG A 363 -14.84 16.60 6.80
CA ARG A 363 -16.17 16.50 6.15
C ARG A 363 -16.09 15.58 4.93
N HIS A 364 -15.11 15.79 4.05
CA HIS A 364 -14.89 15.00 2.85
C HIS A 364 -14.75 13.50 3.16
N TYR A 365 -13.82 13.11 4.04
CA TYR A 365 -13.64 11.70 4.40
C TYR A 365 -14.85 11.13 5.15
N ALA A 366 -15.49 11.90 6.04
CA ALA A 366 -16.72 11.46 6.71
C ALA A 366 -17.85 11.16 5.71
N GLN A 367 -17.96 11.95 4.63
CA GLN A 367 -18.94 11.73 3.57
C GLN A 367 -18.60 10.52 2.71
N LEU A 368 -17.35 10.36 2.28
CA LEU A 368 -16.92 9.19 1.51
C LEU A 368 -17.09 7.88 2.31
N ILE A 369 -16.70 7.88 3.59
CA ILE A 369 -16.92 6.75 4.49
C ILE A 369 -18.43 6.54 4.71
N GLY A 370 -19.19 7.62 4.88
CA GLY A 370 -20.64 7.58 5.01
C GLY A 370 -21.34 6.97 3.80
N LEU A 371 -20.89 7.31 2.58
CA LEU A 371 -21.38 6.73 1.33
C LEU A 371 -21.14 5.23 1.29
N ARG A 372 -19.92 4.77 1.61
CA ARG A 372 -19.60 3.33 1.68
C ARG A 372 -20.45 2.57 2.70
N ARG A 373 -20.82 3.23 3.81
CA ARG A 373 -21.66 2.63 4.87
C ARG A 373 -23.14 2.58 4.52
N ARG A 374 -23.66 3.63 3.88
CA ARG A 374 -25.09 3.71 3.51
C ARG A 374 -25.39 2.97 2.21
N TRP A 375 -24.39 2.85 1.33
CA TRP A 375 -24.54 2.24 0.01
C TRP A 375 -23.50 1.13 -0.25
N PRO A 376 -23.45 0.10 0.62
CA PRO A 376 -22.42 -0.94 0.54
C PRO A 376 -22.52 -1.77 -0.74
N ALA A 377 -23.74 -2.07 -1.19
CA ALA A 377 -23.97 -2.84 -2.41
C ALA A 377 -23.34 -2.20 -3.66
N VAL A 378 -23.26 -0.86 -3.70
CA VAL A 378 -22.63 -0.10 -4.79
C VAL A 378 -21.15 0.12 -4.52
N PHE A 379 -20.76 0.66 -3.36
CA PHE A 379 -19.37 1.11 -3.17
C PHE A 379 -18.41 0.08 -2.56
N VAL A 380 -18.94 -0.95 -1.91
CA VAL A 380 -18.17 -2.07 -1.32
C VAL A 380 -18.27 -3.29 -2.22
N ASP A 381 -19.49 -3.77 -2.50
CA ASP A 381 -19.74 -5.02 -3.21
C ASP A 381 -19.99 -4.84 -4.71
N GLY A 382 -20.11 -3.60 -5.20
CA GLY A 382 -20.39 -3.32 -6.61
C GLY A 382 -19.16 -3.46 -7.49
N THR A 383 -19.35 -3.64 -8.79
CA THR A 383 -18.26 -3.71 -9.77
C THR A 383 -18.17 -2.40 -10.54
N MET A 384 -16.94 -1.96 -10.83
CA MET A 384 -16.69 -0.81 -11.68
C MET A 384 -16.81 -1.17 -13.16
N HIS A 385 -17.54 -0.33 -13.89
CA HIS A 385 -17.65 -0.32 -15.34
C HIS A 385 -17.18 1.04 -15.86
N ARG A 386 -16.15 1.06 -16.71
CA ARG A 386 -15.63 2.32 -17.25
C ARG A 386 -16.70 3.03 -18.08
N ALA A 387 -16.88 4.32 -17.82
CA ALA A 387 -17.64 5.23 -18.67
C ALA A 387 -16.66 6.05 -19.50
N THR A 388 -16.94 6.23 -20.80
CA THR A 388 -16.08 7.07 -21.67
C THR A 388 -16.57 8.49 -21.63
N THR A 389 -15.66 9.45 -21.73
CA THR A 389 -15.97 10.88 -21.67
C THR A 389 -15.45 11.60 -22.90
N SER A 390 -15.91 12.84 -23.12
CA SER A 390 -15.33 13.72 -24.14
C SER A 390 -13.91 14.21 -23.81
N HIS A 391 -13.39 13.91 -22.61
CA HIS A 391 -12.09 14.36 -22.09
C HIS A 391 -11.38 13.22 -21.34
N ASP A 392 -11.28 12.03 -21.95
CA ASP A 392 -10.69 10.83 -21.33
C ASP A 392 -9.20 10.98 -20.96
N ASP A 393 -8.52 11.99 -21.50
CA ASP A 393 -7.16 12.39 -21.14
C ASP A 393 -7.08 13.08 -19.77
N GLN A 394 -8.18 13.70 -19.30
CA GLN A 394 -8.23 14.54 -18.10
C GLN A 394 -9.20 14.00 -17.04
N VAL A 395 -10.25 13.31 -17.46
CA VAL A 395 -11.35 12.84 -16.61
C VAL A 395 -11.40 11.33 -16.61
N PHE A 396 -11.43 10.74 -15.42
CA PHE A 396 -11.76 9.34 -15.26
C PHE A 396 -13.21 9.21 -14.76
N ALA A 397 -14.03 8.49 -15.51
CA ALA A 397 -15.44 8.25 -15.17
C ALA A 397 -15.75 6.75 -15.17
N PHE A 398 -16.62 6.34 -14.24
CA PHE A 398 -17.06 4.96 -14.14
C PHE A 398 -18.41 4.83 -13.44
N VAL A 399 -19.15 3.78 -13.78
CA VAL A 399 -20.36 3.38 -13.07
C VAL A 399 -20.02 2.24 -12.11
N ARG A 400 -20.48 2.35 -10.87
CA ARG A 400 -20.50 1.25 -9.90
C ARG A 400 -21.89 0.63 -9.94
N THR A 401 -21.96 -0.67 -10.21
CA THR A 401 -23.22 -1.42 -10.25
C THR A 401 -23.25 -2.45 -9.14
N SER A 402 -24.35 -2.46 -8.39
CA SER A 402 -24.64 -3.46 -7.36
C SER A 402 -24.79 -4.86 -7.96
N PRO A 403 -24.32 -5.93 -7.28
CA PRO A 403 -24.55 -7.30 -7.73
C PRO A 403 -26.00 -7.79 -7.50
N ALA A 404 -26.85 -6.99 -6.83
CA ALA A 404 -28.24 -7.36 -6.50
C ALA A 404 -29.20 -7.25 -7.71
N ALA A 405 -30.35 -7.94 -7.61
CA ALA A 405 -31.36 -7.98 -8.68
C ALA A 405 -32.02 -6.62 -8.95
N ASP A 406 -32.17 -5.79 -7.90
CA ASP A 406 -32.53 -4.38 -8.02
C ASP A 406 -31.22 -3.59 -8.10
N SER A 407 -30.74 -3.38 -9.33
CA SER A 407 -29.39 -2.89 -9.61
C SER A 407 -29.28 -1.38 -9.30
N GLU A 408 -28.97 -1.07 -8.04
CA GLU A 408 -28.54 0.27 -7.65
C GLU A 408 -27.22 0.62 -8.35
N GLU A 409 -27.11 1.85 -8.84
CA GLU A 409 -25.96 2.32 -9.58
C GLU A 409 -25.52 3.73 -9.19
N ALA A 410 -24.21 3.95 -9.23
CA ALA A 410 -23.63 5.28 -9.08
C ALA A 410 -22.61 5.58 -10.19
N LEU A 411 -22.80 6.69 -10.90
CA LEU A 411 -21.80 7.28 -11.77
C LEU A 411 -20.83 8.13 -10.94
N VAL A 412 -19.54 7.82 -11.03
CA VAL A 412 -18.46 8.62 -10.44
C VAL A 412 -17.69 9.27 -11.58
N VAL A 413 -17.42 10.56 -11.42
CA VAL A 413 -16.64 11.36 -12.38
C VAL A 413 -15.57 12.11 -11.60
N VAL A 414 -14.31 11.95 -11.98
CA VAL A 414 -13.16 12.60 -11.33
C VAL A 414 -12.32 13.30 -12.39
N ASN A 415 -12.29 14.63 -12.35
CA ASN A 415 -11.33 15.41 -13.10
C ASN A 415 -9.98 15.33 -12.38
N LEU A 416 -8.97 14.77 -13.03
CA LEU A 416 -7.63 14.63 -12.49
C LEU A 416 -6.68 15.70 -13.03
N SER A 417 -7.19 16.62 -13.86
CA SER A 417 -6.47 17.78 -14.38
C SER A 417 -6.73 19.04 -13.56
N ASP A 418 -5.88 20.03 -13.76
CA ASP A 418 -6.03 21.38 -13.20
C ASP A 418 -6.83 22.33 -14.13
N GLN A 419 -7.47 21.79 -15.17
CA GLN A 419 -8.30 22.55 -16.09
C GLN A 419 -9.77 22.36 -15.78
N ALA A 420 -10.55 23.45 -15.91
CA ALA A 420 -12.00 23.38 -15.81
C ALA A 420 -12.58 22.82 -17.12
N ILE A 421 -13.54 21.92 -17.02
CA ILE A 421 -14.20 21.31 -18.18
C ILE A 421 -15.68 21.70 -18.18
N GLY A 422 -16.11 22.40 -19.22
CA GLY A 422 -17.51 22.77 -19.44
C GLY A 422 -18.22 21.77 -20.35
N GLY A 423 -19.44 21.38 -19.99
CA GLY A 423 -20.27 20.49 -20.80
C GLY A 423 -19.64 19.11 -21.04
N LEU A 424 -19.10 18.49 -20.00
CA LEU A 424 -18.50 17.16 -20.09
C LEU A 424 -19.56 16.14 -20.50
N GLU A 425 -19.36 15.52 -21.65
CA GLU A 425 -20.21 14.43 -22.13
C GLU A 425 -19.69 13.12 -21.56
N VAL A 426 -20.56 12.37 -20.89
CA VAL A 426 -20.26 11.05 -20.32
C VAL A 426 -21.17 10.03 -20.98
N ARG A 427 -20.57 8.99 -21.57
CA ARG A 427 -21.28 7.85 -22.13
C ARG A 427 -21.24 6.70 -21.14
N LEU A 428 -22.42 6.28 -20.68
CA LEU A 428 -22.62 5.19 -19.75
C LEU A 428 -22.32 3.83 -20.41
N PRO A 429 -21.80 2.85 -19.65
CA PRO A 429 -21.43 1.53 -20.18
C PRO A 429 -22.63 0.69 -20.63
N HIS A 430 -23.83 1.00 -20.12
CA HIS A 430 -25.07 0.27 -20.38
C HIS A 430 -26.22 1.25 -20.66
N GLN A 431 -27.33 0.76 -21.23
CA GLN A 431 -28.53 1.57 -21.46
C GLN A 431 -29.39 1.65 -20.20
N HIS A 432 -29.87 2.85 -19.90
CA HIS A 432 -30.78 3.16 -18.82
C HIS A 432 -32.17 3.51 -19.34
N PRO A 433 -33.24 3.27 -18.56
CA PRO A 433 -34.59 3.67 -18.95
C PRO A 433 -34.70 5.18 -19.23
N PRO A 434 -35.50 5.59 -20.23
CA PRO A 434 -35.79 7.00 -20.44
C PRO A 434 -36.36 7.66 -19.18
N GLY A 435 -35.76 8.77 -18.75
CA GLY A 435 -36.18 9.50 -17.56
C GLY A 435 -35.54 9.06 -16.25
N THR A 436 -34.50 8.20 -16.29
CA THR A 436 -33.59 7.98 -15.15
C THR A 436 -33.04 9.31 -14.64
N GLN A 437 -33.23 9.55 -13.34
CA GLN A 437 -32.73 10.75 -12.66
C GLN A 437 -31.29 10.56 -12.23
N VAL A 438 -30.52 11.65 -12.29
CA VAL A 438 -29.13 11.68 -11.85
C VAL A 438 -29.06 12.57 -10.61
N VAL A 439 -28.88 11.96 -9.45
CA VAL A 439 -28.95 12.62 -8.14
C VAL A 439 -27.56 12.74 -7.55
N ASP A 440 -27.10 13.94 -7.21
CA ASP A 440 -25.81 14.11 -6.53
C ASP A 440 -25.89 13.55 -5.10
N ARG A 441 -25.02 12.58 -4.81
CA ARG A 441 -24.93 11.91 -3.51
C ARG A 441 -23.78 12.45 -2.66
N TYR A 442 -22.99 13.38 -3.19
CA TYR A 442 -21.89 14.03 -2.47
C TYR A 442 -22.23 15.49 -2.18
N ASP A 443 -22.38 15.81 -0.90
CA ASP A 443 -22.65 17.18 -0.45
C ASP A 443 -21.34 17.93 -0.21
N ALA A 444 -20.87 18.73 -1.17
CA ALA A 444 -19.66 19.53 -0.97
C ALA A 444 -19.76 20.50 0.23
N GLY A 445 -20.97 20.83 0.69
CA GLY A 445 -21.25 21.86 1.70
C GLY A 445 -21.13 23.29 1.14
N ALA A 446 -21.65 24.27 1.89
CA ALA A 446 -21.78 25.66 1.42
C ALA A 446 -20.44 26.39 1.19
N ASP A 447 -19.38 26.00 1.89
CA ASP A 447 -18.08 26.67 1.85
C ASP A 447 -17.15 26.15 0.74
N ASP A 448 -17.51 25.05 0.07
CA ASP A 448 -16.65 24.42 -0.93
C ASP A 448 -16.93 24.99 -2.33
N GLN A 449 -16.73 26.29 -2.50
CA GLN A 449 -16.94 26.98 -3.80
C GLN A 449 -16.09 26.39 -4.94
N ALA A 450 -15.01 25.69 -4.62
CA ALA A 450 -14.18 24.97 -5.59
C ALA A 450 -14.82 23.68 -6.12
N GLN A 451 -15.75 23.09 -5.36
CA GLN A 451 -16.59 21.96 -5.77
C GLN A 451 -18.07 22.34 -5.88
N ALA A 452 -18.40 23.64 -5.88
CA ALA A 452 -19.78 24.08 -5.97
C ALA A 452 -20.30 23.84 -7.39
N HIS A 453 -21.21 22.89 -7.47
CA HIS A 453 -21.84 22.45 -8.70
C HIS A 453 -23.18 23.15 -8.83
N THR A 454 -23.51 23.66 -10.01
CA THR A 454 -24.88 24.11 -10.27
C THR A 454 -25.81 22.91 -10.05
N GLN A 455 -26.79 23.05 -9.16
CA GLN A 455 -27.88 22.08 -8.92
C GLN A 455 -28.83 21.92 -10.13
N ALA A 456 -28.32 22.09 -11.36
CA ALA A 456 -29.09 21.80 -12.55
C ALA A 456 -29.51 20.33 -12.49
N GLU A 457 -30.78 20.04 -12.76
CA GLU A 457 -31.28 18.66 -12.86
C GLU A 457 -30.49 17.92 -13.94
N LEU A 458 -29.55 17.08 -13.50
CA LEU A 458 -28.85 16.16 -14.38
C LEU A 458 -29.83 15.02 -14.71
N GLN A 459 -29.92 14.68 -15.99
CA GLN A 459 -30.75 13.58 -16.46
C GLN A 459 -29.97 12.77 -17.48
N VAL A 460 -30.24 11.46 -17.52
CA VAL A 460 -29.82 10.64 -18.65
C VAL A 460 -30.66 11.08 -19.85
N ASP A 461 -30.00 11.24 -20.99
CA ASP A 461 -30.65 11.65 -22.23
C ASP A 461 -31.71 10.63 -22.70
N HIS A 462 -32.45 11.02 -23.74
CA HIS A 462 -33.50 10.17 -24.33
C HIS A 462 -32.98 8.84 -24.91
N THR A 463 -31.67 8.73 -25.20
CA THR A 463 -31.07 7.46 -25.66
C THR A 463 -30.78 6.51 -24.50
N GLY A 464 -30.80 7.01 -23.25
CA GLY A 464 -30.51 6.23 -22.07
C GLY A 464 -29.02 5.95 -21.89
N GLN A 465 -28.13 6.63 -22.60
CA GLN A 465 -26.68 6.34 -22.54
C GLN A 465 -25.81 7.55 -22.30
N HIS A 466 -26.35 8.76 -22.33
CA HIS A 466 -25.53 9.96 -22.24
C HIS A 466 -25.96 10.85 -21.07
N VAL A 467 -24.97 11.34 -20.33
CA VAL A 467 -25.14 12.37 -19.29
C VAL A 467 -24.21 13.53 -19.63
N VAL A 468 -24.73 14.75 -19.58
CA VAL A 468 -23.91 15.96 -19.76
C VAL A 468 -23.75 16.66 -18.43
N ILE A 469 -22.51 16.78 -17.97
CA ILE A 469 -22.16 17.49 -16.73
C ILE A 469 -21.77 18.94 -17.11
N PRO A 470 -22.55 19.96 -16.71
CA PRO A 470 -22.37 21.33 -17.21
C PRO A 470 -21.00 21.93 -16.88
N SER A 471 -20.44 21.60 -15.73
CA SER A 471 -19.14 22.11 -15.29
C SER A 471 -18.46 21.12 -14.35
N THR A 472 -17.19 20.82 -14.64
CA THR A 472 -16.31 20.04 -13.79
C THR A 472 -15.08 20.90 -13.47
N PRO A 473 -14.98 21.45 -12.24
CA PRO A 473 -13.86 22.29 -11.84
C PRO A 473 -12.50 21.57 -11.95
N PRO A 474 -11.37 22.31 -11.92
CA PRO A 474 -10.03 21.75 -11.73
C PRO A 474 -10.01 20.84 -10.50
N HIS A 475 -9.56 19.60 -10.67
CA HIS A 475 -9.59 18.57 -9.62
C HIS A 475 -10.98 18.40 -8.95
N GLY A 476 -12.05 18.65 -9.70
CA GLY A 476 -13.42 18.45 -9.25
C GLY A 476 -13.88 17.01 -9.45
N PHE A 477 -14.83 16.56 -8.64
CA PHE A 477 -15.48 15.26 -8.84
C PHE A 477 -16.99 15.32 -8.60
N ARG A 478 -17.68 14.25 -9.01
CA ARG A 478 -19.10 13.98 -8.74
C ARG A 478 -19.30 12.52 -8.36
N ILE A 479 -20.26 12.29 -7.46
CA ILE A 479 -20.74 10.96 -7.13
C ILE A 479 -22.26 10.98 -7.28
N LEU A 480 -22.76 10.47 -8.39
CA LEU A 480 -24.13 10.63 -8.85
C LEU A 480 -24.86 9.30 -8.80
N GLY A 481 -25.96 9.20 -8.07
CA GLY A 481 -26.86 8.05 -8.13
C GLY A 481 -27.67 8.06 -9.42
N LEU A 482 -27.84 6.89 -10.04
CA LEU A 482 -28.69 6.69 -11.21
C LEU A 482 -30.00 6.02 -10.77
N GLU A 483 -31.08 6.78 -10.70
CA GLU A 483 -32.34 6.38 -10.07
C GLU A 483 -33.48 6.28 -11.09
N ASN A 484 -34.19 5.15 -11.10
CA ASN A 484 -35.35 4.94 -11.96
C ASN A 484 -36.60 5.51 -11.31
N LYS A 485 -37.42 6.25 -12.07
CA LYS A 485 -38.67 6.86 -11.60
C LYS A 485 -39.73 5.88 -11.07
N SER A 486 -39.58 4.57 -11.32
CA SER A 486 -40.55 3.55 -10.91
C SER A 486 -40.49 3.16 -9.44
N ASP A 487 -39.50 3.65 -8.68
CA ASP A 487 -39.25 3.26 -7.29
C ASP A 487 -39.84 4.24 -6.25
N PHE A 488 -40.74 5.15 -6.67
CA PHE A 488 -41.47 6.09 -5.79
C PHE A 488 -43.00 5.95 -5.87
#